data_AF-A0A835UEI4-F1
#
_entry.id   AF-A0A835UEI4-F1
#
_cell.length_a   1.000
_cell.length_b   1.000
_cell.length_c   1.000
_cell.angle_alpha   90.00
_cell.angle_beta   90.00
_cell.angle_gamma   90.00
#
_symmetry.space_group_name_H-M   'P 1'
#
loop_
_entity.id
_entity.type
_entity.pdbx_description
1 polymer ?
#
loop_
_entity_poly.entity_id
_entity_poly.type
_entity_poly.pdbx_seq_one_letter_code
_entity_poly.pdbx_strand_id
1 'polypeptide(L)'
;MVLPIPTKTTARKTRRCRLFALASISMKCARIDAEQLRTQIDQLHAEAETNWSKANSARLRLMRLSEAAEKLQHRAATVIALGKENEARELLIQKRKIMQALEKTKSRLEVLDELLVKIKEAISLNENQLISNVMSIPEIFGEESSQEIRIISPTIEVCTDKVTTDVSMPKKEEGFIATGRLETIPQLDHEQGNSESVANESEDINSMISNLWAVSSYEDFLEHIDGQLRLVELDLCNFLRLSGIILDSKQQQTNSRVLHVSEILDSVVSTRGSLKEKLYWRRCNAVERIGRQVSL
;
A
#
# COMPACT_ATOMS: atom_id res chain seq x y z
N MET A 1 48.47 -37.74 92.97
CA MET A 1 48.04 -37.64 91.56
C MET A 1 47.64 -36.21 91.27
N VAL A 2 48.43 -35.54 90.42
CA VAL A 2 48.10 -34.44 89.48
C VAL A 2 47.39 -33.17 90.02
N LEU A 3 48.17 -32.08 90.10
CA LEU A 3 47.78 -30.65 89.93
C LEU A 3 47.62 -30.33 88.40
N PRO A 4 47.07 -29.18 87.89
CA PRO A 4 46.78 -27.87 88.50
C PRO A 4 45.50 -27.08 88.00
N ILE A 5 45.33 -25.89 88.61
CA ILE A 5 44.62 -24.61 88.29
C ILE A 5 44.80 -24.11 86.81
N PRO A 6 44.32 -22.93 86.28
CA PRO A 6 43.32 -21.89 86.67
C PRO A 6 42.48 -21.20 85.53
N THR A 7 41.50 -20.35 85.93
CA THR A 7 41.06 -19.05 85.33
C THR A 7 40.39 -18.95 83.93
N LYS A 8 39.30 -18.17 83.81
CA LYS A 8 39.25 -16.79 83.25
C LYS A 8 37.83 -16.35 82.87
N THR A 9 37.48 -15.17 83.37
CA THR A 9 36.47 -14.22 82.91
C THR A 9 36.64 -13.88 81.42
N THR A 10 35.57 -13.90 80.63
CA THR A 10 35.39 -12.96 79.50
C THR A 10 33.91 -12.81 79.14
N ALA A 11 33.43 -11.57 79.23
CA ALA A 11 32.17 -11.12 78.64
C ALA A 11 32.17 -11.34 77.12
N ARG A 12 31.15 -12.04 76.59
CA ARG A 12 30.86 -12.03 75.15
C ARG A 12 29.79 -10.99 74.86
N LYS A 13 30.30 -9.84 74.40
CA LYS A 13 29.61 -8.73 73.77
C LYS A 13 28.64 -9.25 72.70
N THR A 14 27.36 -8.94 72.89
CA THR A 14 26.29 -9.05 71.89
C THR A 14 26.71 -8.32 70.61
N ARG A 15 27.10 -9.07 69.58
CA ARG A 15 27.09 -8.58 68.21
C ARG A 15 25.70 -8.88 67.64
N ARG A 16 24.76 -7.95 67.85
CA ARG A 16 23.64 -7.75 66.92
C ARG A 16 24.28 -7.38 65.59
N CYS A 17 24.56 -8.36 64.73
CA CYS A 17 24.79 -8.10 63.33
C CYS A 17 23.47 -7.60 62.75
N ARG A 18 23.40 -6.28 62.53
CA ARG A 18 22.40 -5.64 61.70
C ARG A 18 22.54 -6.20 60.28
N LEU A 19 21.75 -7.21 59.95
CA LEU A 19 21.44 -7.62 58.59
C LEU A 19 19.98 -7.25 58.30
N PHE A 20 19.70 -5.95 58.31
CA PHE A 20 18.43 -5.39 57.83
C PHE A 20 18.76 -4.09 57.11
N ALA A 21 19.29 -4.22 55.89
CA ALA A 21 19.46 -3.09 54.96
C ALA A 21 19.60 -3.50 53.49
N LEU A 22 19.70 -4.80 53.15
CA LEU A 22 19.91 -5.23 51.76
C LEU A 22 18.60 -5.54 51.00
N ALA A 23 17.50 -5.85 51.70
CA ALA A 23 16.20 -6.11 51.07
C ALA A 23 15.57 -4.84 50.45
N SER A 24 15.75 -3.68 51.09
CA SER A 24 15.16 -2.41 50.64
C SER A 24 15.80 -1.84 49.38
N ILE A 25 17.03 -2.25 49.03
CA ILE A 25 17.73 -1.82 47.81
C ILE A 25 17.30 -2.70 46.64
N SER A 26 17.18 -4.02 46.86
CA SER A 26 16.73 -4.99 45.84
C SER A 26 15.31 -4.69 45.33
N MET A 27 14.39 -4.34 46.22
CA MET A 27 13.00 -4.01 45.82
C MET A 27 12.88 -2.68 45.06
N LYS A 28 13.74 -1.69 45.35
CA LYS A 28 13.74 -0.42 44.60
C LYS A 28 14.27 -0.61 43.19
N CYS A 29 15.29 -1.45 43.01
CA CYS A 29 15.86 -1.74 41.70
C CYS A 29 14.86 -2.44 40.77
N ALA A 30 14.11 -3.43 41.26
CA ALA A 30 13.07 -4.12 40.48
C ALA A 30 11.82 -3.25 40.20
N ARG A 31 11.47 -2.33 41.12
CA ARG A 31 10.36 -1.38 40.90
C ARG A 31 10.68 -0.32 39.84
N ILE A 32 11.91 0.19 39.82
CA ILE A 32 12.35 1.15 38.79
C ILE A 32 12.33 0.49 37.41
N ASP A 33 12.70 -0.79 37.31
CA ASP A 33 12.63 -1.57 36.07
C ASP A 33 11.17 -1.80 35.61
N ALA A 34 10.26 -2.09 36.54
CA ALA A 34 8.83 -2.25 36.23
C ALA A 34 8.13 -0.92 35.86
N GLU A 35 8.48 0.20 36.50
CA GLU A 35 7.98 1.52 36.14
C GLU A 35 8.47 1.96 34.75
N GLN A 36 9.74 1.68 34.44
CA GLN A 36 10.29 1.92 33.11
C GLN A 36 9.55 1.11 32.02
N LEU A 37 9.30 -0.18 32.25
CA LEU A 37 8.51 -1.01 31.32
C LEU A 37 7.10 -0.47 31.11
N ARG A 38 6.43 0.02 32.16
CA ARG A 38 5.11 0.66 32.03
C ARG A 38 5.17 1.89 31.14
N THR A 39 6.14 2.77 31.36
CA THR A 39 6.29 3.97 30.51
C THR A 39 6.58 3.62 29.05
N GLN A 40 7.33 2.53 28.78
CA GLN A 40 7.57 2.05 27.43
C GLN A 40 6.30 1.47 26.78
N ILE A 41 5.50 0.73 27.54
CA ILE A 41 4.19 0.21 27.06
C ILE A 41 3.25 1.38 26.73
N ASP A 42 3.17 2.39 27.61
CA ASP A 42 2.35 3.59 27.37
C ASP A 42 2.82 4.34 26.11
N GLN A 43 4.14 4.47 25.92
CA GLN A 43 4.70 5.05 24.70
C GLN A 43 4.34 4.23 23.46
N LEU A 44 4.48 2.90 23.50
CA LEU A 44 4.11 2.03 22.38
C LEU A 44 2.61 2.11 22.05
N HIS A 45 1.73 2.24 23.05
CA HIS A 45 0.32 2.47 22.82
C HIS A 45 0.05 3.82 22.15
N ALA A 46 0.71 4.89 22.59
CA ALA A 46 0.60 6.19 21.94
C ALA A 46 1.06 6.12 20.48
N GLU A 47 2.18 5.44 20.21
CA GLU A 47 2.67 5.21 18.85
C GLU A 47 1.69 4.37 18.01
N ALA A 48 1.10 3.32 18.59
CA ALA A 48 0.07 2.51 17.93
C ALA A 48 -1.12 3.38 17.49
N GLU A 49 -1.67 4.21 18.38
CA GLU A 49 -2.80 5.09 18.09
C GLU A 49 -2.47 6.10 16.98
N THR A 50 -1.26 6.68 17.01
CA THR A 50 -0.84 7.59 15.93
C THR A 50 -0.75 6.86 14.59
N ASN A 51 -0.29 5.61 14.56
CA ASN A 51 -0.19 4.83 13.32
C ASN A 51 -1.56 4.32 12.85
N TRP A 52 -2.47 4.00 13.77
CA TRP A 52 -3.88 3.73 13.46
C TRP A 52 -4.56 4.90 12.78
N SER A 53 -4.39 6.11 13.30
CA SER A 53 -4.97 7.32 12.68
C SER A 53 -4.42 7.55 11.27
N LYS A 54 -3.10 7.35 11.05
CA LYS A 54 -2.46 7.43 9.73
C LYS A 54 -2.99 6.36 8.77
N ALA A 55 -3.16 5.13 9.23
CA ALA A 55 -3.69 4.02 8.43
C ALA A 55 -5.15 4.29 8.03
N ASN A 56 -5.99 4.77 8.95
CA ASN A 56 -7.37 5.14 8.64
C ASN A 56 -7.48 6.31 7.65
N SER A 57 -6.60 7.31 7.77
CA SER A 57 -6.49 8.37 6.77
C SER A 57 -6.10 7.83 5.38
N ALA A 58 -5.13 6.90 5.32
CA ALA A 58 -4.73 6.24 4.08
C ALA A 58 -5.88 5.41 3.47
N ARG A 59 -6.65 4.67 4.28
CA ARG A 59 -7.85 3.93 3.84
C ARG A 59 -8.91 4.85 3.25
N LEU A 60 -9.20 5.97 3.91
CA LEU A 60 -10.14 6.97 3.39
C LEU A 60 -9.64 7.57 2.06
N ARG A 61 -8.34 7.83 1.94
CA ARG A 61 -7.74 8.31 0.70
C ARG A 61 -7.85 7.28 -0.42
N LEU A 62 -7.61 5.99 -0.15
CA LEU A 62 -7.80 4.92 -1.13
C LEU A 62 -9.24 4.90 -1.66
N MET A 63 -10.23 4.95 -0.77
CA MET A 63 -11.65 4.99 -1.14
C MET A 63 -11.98 6.17 -2.06
N ARG A 64 -11.48 7.37 -1.74
CA ARG A 64 -11.70 8.57 -2.56
C ARG A 64 -11.00 8.48 -3.92
N LEU A 65 -9.79 7.93 -3.96
CA LEU A 65 -9.04 7.75 -5.21
C LEU A 65 -9.69 6.70 -6.11
N SER A 66 -10.18 5.59 -5.55
CA SER A 66 -10.90 4.57 -6.33
C SER A 66 -12.19 5.14 -6.91
N GLU A 67 -12.98 5.87 -6.11
CA GLU A 67 -14.20 6.52 -6.58
C GLU A 67 -13.90 7.54 -7.70
N ALA A 68 -12.85 8.36 -7.55
CA ALA A 68 -12.44 9.31 -8.58
C ALA A 68 -12.00 8.62 -9.88
N ALA A 69 -11.29 7.48 -9.78
CA ALA A 69 -10.86 6.69 -10.94
C ALA A 69 -12.06 6.08 -11.69
N GLU A 70 -13.09 5.61 -10.97
CA GLU A 70 -14.33 5.11 -11.55
C GLU A 70 -15.11 6.23 -12.25
N LYS A 71 -15.23 7.42 -11.63
CA LYS A 71 -15.88 8.58 -12.26
C LYS A 71 -15.20 8.97 -13.57
N LEU A 72 -13.86 9.01 -13.61
CA LEU A 72 -13.12 9.29 -14.85
C LEU A 72 -13.33 8.20 -15.89
N GLN A 73 -13.40 6.92 -15.49
CA GLN A 73 -13.68 5.82 -16.40
C GLN A 73 -15.08 5.92 -17.01
N HIS A 74 -16.10 6.19 -16.19
CA HIS A 74 -17.46 6.38 -16.68
C HIS A 74 -17.55 7.58 -17.63
N ARG A 75 -16.95 8.71 -17.27
CA ARG A 75 -16.92 9.89 -18.14
C ARG A 75 -16.21 9.60 -19.46
N ALA A 76 -15.06 8.92 -19.43
CA ALA A 76 -14.35 8.52 -20.64
C ALA A 76 -15.23 7.63 -21.53
N ALA A 77 -15.97 6.67 -20.96
CA ALA A 77 -16.87 5.81 -21.72
C ALA A 77 -18.01 6.61 -22.40
N THR A 78 -18.61 7.58 -21.70
CA THR A 78 -19.62 8.47 -22.28
C THR A 78 -19.05 9.32 -23.40
N VAL A 79 -17.84 9.87 -23.22
CA VAL A 79 -17.17 10.72 -24.22
C VAL A 79 -16.79 9.92 -25.48
N ILE A 80 -16.37 8.66 -25.32
CA ILE A 80 -16.15 7.73 -26.44
C ILE A 80 -17.46 7.47 -27.20
N ALA A 81 -18.57 7.24 -26.49
CA ALA A 81 -19.88 7.03 -27.12
C ALA A 81 -20.35 8.26 -27.91
N LEU A 82 -19.95 9.46 -27.48
CA LEU A 82 -20.20 10.72 -28.18
C LEU A 82 -19.23 10.99 -29.36
N GLY A 83 -18.28 10.09 -29.63
CA GLY A 83 -17.32 10.21 -30.73
C GLY A 83 -16.17 11.19 -30.48
N LYS A 84 -16.01 11.68 -29.25
CA LYS A 84 -14.97 12.65 -28.87
C LYS A 84 -13.71 11.95 -28.35
N GLU A 85 -13.03 11.21 -29.22
CA GLU A 85 -11.90 10.34 -28.81
C GLU A 85 -10.76 11.08 -28.13
N ASN A 86 -10.46 12.33 -28.53
CA ASN A 86 -9.37 13.12 -27.96
C ASN A 86 -9.63 13.48 -26.49
N GLU A 87 -10.84 13.93 -26.14
CA GLU A 87 -11.22 14.23 -24.75
C GLU A 87 -11.21 12.94 -23.89
N ALA A 88 -11.61 11.81 -24.47
CA ALA A 88 -11.56 10.53 -23.77
C ALA A 88 -10.11 10.11 -23.44
N ARG A 89 -9.15 10.35 -24.36
CA ARG A 89 -7.73 10.08 -24.11
C ARG A 89 -7.19 10.91 -22.95
N GLU A 90 -7.55 12.19 -22.88
CA GLU A 90 -7.16 13.06 -21.76
C GLU A 90 -7.71 12.56 -20.41
N LEU A 91 -8.99 12.16 -20.36
CA LEU A 91 -9.60 11.58 -19.17
C LEU A 91 -8.91 10.28 -18.73
N LEU A 92 -8.51 9.43 -19.68
CA LEU A 92 -7.76 8.21 -19.38
C LEU A 92 -6.33 8.50 -18.89
N ILE A 93 -5.68 9.55 -19.38
CA ILE A 93 -4.39 10.01 -18.86
C ILE A 93 -4.55 10.50 -17.41
N GLN A 94 -5.60 11.26 -17.10
CA GLN A 94 -5.90 11.68 -15.72
C GLN A 94 -6.17 10.46 -14.83
N LYS A 95 -6.96 9.48 -15.31
CA LYS A 95 -7.22 8.24 -14.58
C LYS A 95 -5.92 7.51 -14.26
N ARG A 96 -4.98 7.42 -15.21
CA ARG A 96 -3.65 6.80 -14.98
C ARG A 96 -2.90 7.48 -13.83
N LYS A 97 -2.93 8.82 -13.75
CA LYS A 97 -2.30 9.57 -12.64
C LYS A 97 -2.96 9.23 -11.29
N ILE A 98 -4.29 9.15 -11.25
CA ILE A 98 -5.02 8.74 -10.04
C ILE A 98 -4.66 7.31 -9.64
N MET A 99 -4.59 6.38 -10.60
CA MET A 99 -4.20 4.99 -10.36
C MET A 99 -2.78 4.89 -9.78
N GLN A 100 -1.82 5.69 -10.25
CA GLN A 100 -0.49 5.75 -9.66
C GLN A 100 -0.51 6.26 -8.21
N ALA A 101 -1.33 7.27 -7.92
CA ALA A 101 -1.50 7.76 -6.55
C ALA A 101 -2.19 6.73 -5.64
N LEU A 102 -3.10 5.94 -6.19
CA LEU A 102 -3.78 4.84 -5.51
C LEU A 102 -2.75 3.76 -5.12
N GLU A 103 -1.90 3.32 -6.04
CA GLU A 103 -0.87 2.32 -5.76
C GLU A 103 0.11 2.79 -4.68
N LYS A 104 0.56 4.05 -4.73
CA LYS A 104 1.39 4.64 -3.68
C LYS A 104 0.70 4.69 -2.31
N THR A 105 -0.61 4.91 -2.28
CA THR A 105 -1.37 4.94 -1.03
C THR A 105 -1.56 3.52 -0.48
N LYS A 106 -1.73 2.54 -1.37
CA LYS A 106 -1.85 1.12 -1.02
C LYS A 106 -0.55 0.59 -0.41
N SER A 107 0.59 0.81 -1.05
CA SER A 107 1.89 0.40 -0.50
C SER A 107 2.20 1.04 0.85
N ARG A 108 1.85 2.33 1.01
CA ARG A 108 1.96 3.00 2.32
C ARG A 108 1.05 2.37 3.38
N LEU A 109 -0.17 1.96 3.02
CA LEU A 109 -1.09 1.29 3.94
C LEU A 109 -0.54 -0.07 4.38
N GLU A 110 0.03 -0.85 3.46
CA GLU A 110 0.66 -2.14 3.76
C GLU A 110 1.79 -2.00 4.80
N VAL A 111 2.68 -1.02 4.62
CA VAL A 111 3.75 -0.73 5.59
C VAL A 111 3.19 -0.30 6.95
N LEU A 112 2.13 0.52 6.96
CA LEU A 112 1.49 0.93 8.21
C LEU A 112 0.85 -0.25 8.94
N ASP A 113 0.21 -1.17 8.21
CA ASP A 113 -0.40 -2.36 8.80
C ASP A 113 0.67 -3.34 9.34
N GLU A 114 1.78 -3.51 8.63
CA GLU A 114 2.93 -4.28 9.13
C GLU A 114 3.51 -3.67 10.41
N LEU A 115 3.70 -2.35 10.42
CA LEU A 115 4.23 -1.64 11.59
C LEU A 115 3.27 -1.75 12.79
N LEU A 116 1.95 -1.69 12.58
CA LEU A 116 0.96 -1.93 13.63
C LEU A 116 1.05 -3.34 14.21
N VAL A 117 1.31 -4.35 13.38
CA VAL A 117 1.57 -5.72 13.86
C VAL A 117 2.83 -5.75 14.73
N LYS A 118 3.91 -5.10 14.29
CA LYS A 118 5.16 -5.03 15.07
C LYS A 118 5.02 -4.31 16.40
N ILE A 119 4.27 -3.21 16.45
CA ILE A 119 3.98 -2.52 17.71
C ILE A 119 3.18 -3.42 18.65
N LYS A 120 2.18 -4.16 18.14
CA LYS A 120 1.42 -5.12 18.94
C LYS A 120 2.29 -6.25 19.50
N GLU A 121 3.21 -6.79 18.71
CA GLU A 121 4.19 -7.78 19.16
C GLU A 121 5.09 -7.21 20.27
N ALA A 122 5.58 -5.97 20.11
CA ALA A 122 6.42 -5.29 21.10
C ALA A 122 5.67 -5.00 22.41
N ILE A 123 4.42 -4.55 22.34
CA ILE A 123 3.55 -4.37 23.51
C ILE A 123 3.40 -5.70 24.24
N SER A 124 3.03 -6.77 23.53
CA SER A 124 2.86 -8.09 24.16
C SER A 124 4.15 -8.61 24.81
N LEU A 125 5.30 -8.38 24.18
CA LEU A 125 6.60 -8.75 24.75
C LEU A 125 6.88 -7.97 26.04
N ASN A 126 6.69 -6.64 26.03
CA ASN A 126 6.93 -5.79 27.20
C ASN A 126 5.93 -6.07 28.32
N GLU A 127 4.66 -6.34 28.00
CA GLU A 127 3.64 -6.76 28.96
C GLU A 127 4.03 -8.08 29.62
N ASN A 128 4.50 -9.06 28.85
CA ASN A 128 4.98 -10.34 29.39
C ASN A 128 6.20 -10.15 30.30
N GLN A 129 7.13 -9.27 29.93
CA GLN A 129 8.27 -8.91 30.78
C GLN A 129 7.81 -8.22 32.07
N LEU A 130 6.85 -7.30 31.98
CA LEU A 130 6.29 -6.62 33.15
C LEU A 130 5.60 -7.63 34.08
N ILE A 131 4.81 -8.56 33.54
CA ILE A 131 4.18 -9.64 34.32
C ILE A 131 5.26 -10.49 35.00
N SER A 132 6.31 -10.90 34.28
CA SER A 132 7.43 -11.67 34.84
C SER A 132 8.16 -10.91 35.97
N ASN A 133 8.38 -9.60 35.79
CA ASN A 133 9.00 -8.73 36.78
C ASN A 133 8.11 -8.54 38.03
N VAL A 134 6.79 -8.50 37.86
CA VAL A 134 5.85 -8.41 38.99
C VAL A 134 5.74 -9.75 39.72
N MET A 135 5.73 -10.89 39.01
CA MET A 135 5.68 -12.23 39.60
C MET A 135 6.98 -12.63 40.32
N SER A 136 8.12 -12.09 39.89
CA SER A 136 9.43 -12.35 40.53
C SER A 136 9.68 -11.52 41.79
N ILE A 137 8.76 -10.62 42.16
CA ILE A 137 8.74 -9.98 43.49
C ILE A 137 8.32 -11.07 44.49
N PRO A 138 9.22 -11.56 45.37
CA PRO A 138 8.86 -12.59 46.34
C PRO A 138 7.76 -12.04 47.26
N GLU A 139 6.70 -12.82 47.47
CA GLU A 139 5.73 -12.57 48.54
C GLU A 139 6.48 -12.53 49.87
N ILE A 140 6.76 -11.33 50.37
CA ILE A 140 7.17 -11.11 51.76
C ILE A 140 5.90 -11.23 52.61
N PHE A 141 5.35 -12.44 52.71
CA PHE A 141 4.59 -12.84 53.89
C PHE A 141 5.57 -13.49 54.85
N GLY A 142 6.39 -12.63 55.46
CA GLY A 142 6.86 -12.90 56.82
C GLY A 142 5.66 -12.68 57.73
N GLU A 143 5.27 -13.74 58.43
CA GLU A 143 4.25 -13.79 59.48
C GLU A 143 4.18 -12.48 60.29
N GLU A 144 3.11 -11.69 60.11
CA GLU A 144 2.44 -10.83 61.11
C GLU A 144 1.42 -9.91 60.42
N SER A 145 0.23 -10.44 60.13
CA SER A 145 -1.08 -9.86 60.48
C SER A 145 -2.17 -10.56 59.67
N SER A 146 -3.06 -11.24 60.38
CA SER A 146 -4.30 -11.78 59.85
C SER A 146 -5.24 -10.62 59.51
N GLN A 147 -4.98 -9.93 58.39
CA GLN A 147 -5.93 -8.96 57.85
C GLN A 147 -6.76 -9.67 56.78
N GLU A 148 -7.92 -10.16 57.23
CA GLU A 148 -8.95 -10.76 56.39
C GLU A 148 -9.34 -9.75 55.29
N ILE A 149 -9.02 -10.08 54.04
CA ILE A 149 -9.44 -9.30 52.87
C ILE A 149 -10.95 -9.48 52.72
N ARG A 150 -11.75 -8.59 53.32
CA ARG A 150 -13.19 -8.50 53.05
C ARG A 150 -13.41 -7.89 51.67
N ILE A 151 -13.64 -8.75 50.69
CA ILE A 151 -14.17 -8.35 49.39
C ILE A 151 -15.65 -7.98 49.62
N ILE A 152 -15.95 -6.69 49.66
CA ILE A 152 -17.34 -6.20 49.71
C ILE A 152 -17.81 -6.06 48.27
N SER A 153 -18.63 -7.01 47.81
CA SER A 153 -19.41 -6.84 46.59
C SER A 153 -20.43 -5.71 46.80
N PRO A 154 -20.57 -4.73 45.89
CA PRO A 154 -21.58 -3.69 46.02
C PRO A 154 -22.98 -4.32 46.04
N THR A 155 -23.69 -4.19 47.16
CA THR A 155 -25.10 -4.57 47.24
C THR A 155 -25.90 -3.48 46.52
N ILE A 156 -26.43 -3.80 45.34
CA ILE A 156 -27.38 -2.94 44.65
C ILE A 156 -28.71 -3.09 45.38
N GLU A 157 -29.02 -2.14 46.26
CA GLU A 157 -30.36 -1.97 46.81
C GLU A 157 -31.28 -1.46 45.68
N VAL A 158 -32.10 -2.36 45.16
CA VAL A 158 -33.24 -1.99 44.30
C VAL A 158 -34.30 -1.37 45.20
N CYS A 159 -34.32 -0.04 45.26
CA CYS A 159 -35.44 0.72 45.81
C CYS A 159 -36.43 1.05 44.68
N THR A 160 -37.57 0.38 44.70
CA THR A 160 -38.74 0.67 43.87
C THR A 160 -39.59 1.78 44.49
N ASP A 161 -40.12 2.63 43.59
CA ASP A 161 -41.27 3.55 43.72
C ASP A 161 -41.06 4.84 44.55
N LYS A 162 -41.54 6.05 44.19
CA LYS A 162 -42.23 6.64 43.02
C LYS A 162 -42.35 8.18 43.25
N VAL A 163 -42.48 8.95 42.16
CA VAL A 163 -43.32 10.17 41.97
C VAL A 163 -42.75 11.62 42.21
N THR A 164 -42.65 12.31 41.06
CA THR A 164 -43.01 13.71 40.64
C THR A 164 -42.13 14.96 40.84
N THR A 165 -41.90 15.63 39.67
CA THR A 165 -41.87 17.10 39.35
C THR A 165 -40.78 17.98 40.00
N ASP A 166 -40.06 18.90 39.36
CA ASP A 166 -40.16 19.59 38.06
C ASP A 166 -38.87 20.41 37.75
N VAL A 167 -38.70 20.85 36.48
CA VAL A 167 -37.86 21.99 35.97
C VAL A 167 -36.32 21.75 35.91
N SER A 168 -35.51 22.05 34.86
CA SER A 168 -35.62 22.80 33.60
C SER A 168 -34.55 22.32 32.58
N MET A 169 -34.88 22.40 31.28
CA MET A 169 -33.91 22.46 30.16
C MET A 169 -33.32 23.88 30.04
N PRO A 170 -32.21 24.07 29.31
CA PRO A 170 -32.41 24.53 27.93
C PRO A 170 -31.56 23.82 26.88
N LYS A 171 -32.18 23.67 25.70
CA LYS A 171 -31.57 23.45 24.38
C LYS A 171 -31.09 24.79 23.78
N LYS A 172 -30.37 24.67 22.63
CA LYS A 172 -30.14 25.62 21.50
C LYS A 172 -28.74 26.25 21.50
N GLU A 173 -28.05 26.48 20.39
CA GLU A 173 -28.27 26.43 18.91
C GLU A 173 -26.86 26.53 18.28
N GLU A 174 -26.47 25.73 17.29
CA GLU A 174 -26.56 25.98 15.83
C GLU A 174 -26.15 27.36 15.29
N GLY A 175 -25.12 27.36 14.41
CA GLY A 175 -25.23 27.99 13.09
C GLY A 175 -24.28 29.15 12.73
N PHE A 176 -23.45 28.96 11.69
CA PHE A 176 -23.55 29.81 10.48
C PHE A 176 -22.89 29.17 9.24
N ILE A 177 -23.52 29.38 8.08
CA ILE A 177 -23.21 28.83 6.75
C ILE A 177 -22.85 29.97 5.77
N ALA A 178 -22.04 29.60 4.76
CA ALA A 178 -21.83 30.20 3.42
C ALA A 178 -21.01 31.50 3.35
N THR A 179 -20.16 31.78 2.34
CA THR A 179 -20.24 31.43 0.90
C THR A 179 -18.88 31.71 0.21
N GLY A 180 -18.53 30.96 -0.85
CA GLY A 180 -17.93 31.52 -2.07
C GLY A 180 -16.40 31.49 -2.33
N ARG A 181 -15.98 30.55 -3.20
CA ARG A 181 -15.14 30.74 -4.42
C ARG A 181 -13.65 31.14 -4.28
N LEU A 182 -12.71 30.25 -4.66
CA LEU A 182 -12.04 30.14 -5.98
C LEU A 182 -10.90 29.09 -5.90
N GLU A 183 -10.64 28.46 -7.03
CA GLU A 183 -9.53 27.57 -7.41
C GLU A 183 -8.17 27.94 -6.80
N THR A 184 -7.34 26.95 -6.43
CA THR A 184 -5.92 26.87 -6.79
C THR A 184 -5.40 25.46 -6.48
N ILE A 185 -4.81 24.82 -7.50
CA ILE A 185 -4.09 23.54 -7.46
C ILE A 185 -2.75 23.76 -6.73
N PRO A 186 -2.35 22.97 -5.71
CA PRO A 186 -0.98 23.01 -5.24
C PRO A 186 -0.05 22.30 -6.22
N GLN A 187 0.95 23.07 -6.66
CA GLN A 187 1.94 22.75 -7.67
C GLN A 187 2.87 21.60 -7.25
N LEU A 188 3.39 20.97 -8.30
CA LEU A 188 4.45 19.98 -8.31
C LEU A 188 5.77 20.63 -7.90
N ASP A 189 6.44 20.07 -6.88
CA ASP A 189 7.88 20.30 -6.72
C ASP A 189 8.65 19.40 -7.69
N HIS A 190 9.54 20.04 -8.43
CA HIS A 190 10.40 19.49 -9.44
C HIS A 190 11.76 19.19 -8.78
N GLU A 191 12.01 17.93 -8.43
CA GLU A 191 13.34 17.48 -8.04
C GLU A 191 14.00 16.83 -9.25
N GLN A 192 14.96 17.56 -9.80
CA GLN A 192 15.78 17.25 -10.95
C GLN A 192 16.90 16.30 -10.54
N GLY A 193 16.70 15.00 -10.75
CA GLY A 193 17.70 13.96 -10.56
C GLY A 193 18.29 13.51 -11.90
N ASN A 194 19.45 14.05 -12.22
CA ASN A 194 20.29 13.66 -13.35
C ASN A 194 20.86 12.23 -13.11
N SER A 195 20.75 11.32 -14.08
CA SER A 195 21.73 10.23 -14.21
C SER A 195 21.79 9.68 -15.63
N GLU A 196 23.03 9.54 -16.08
CA GLU A 196 23.51 9.30 -17.44
C GLU A 196 23.17 7.94 -18.05
N SER A 197 23.03 8.01 -19.37
CA SER A 197 23.46 7.08 -20.42
C SER A 197 23.53 5.58 -20.14
N VAL A 198 22.62 4.86 -20.81
CA VAL A 198 22.99 3.67 -21.59
C VAL A 198 22.40 3.87 -22.99
N ALA A 199 23.13 4.59 -23.82
CA ALA A 199 22.87 4.69 -25.24
C ALA A 199 23.54 3.49 -25.92
N ASN A 200 22.76 2.75 -26.70
CA ASN A 200 23.10 2.12 -27.99
C ASN A 200 22.12 0.97 -28.24
N GLU A 201 20.86 1.32 -28.53
CA GLU A 201 19.81 0.45 -29.13
C GLU A 201 18.45 1.19 -29.25
N SER A 202 18.30 2.37 -28.60
CA SER A 202 17.02 3.09 -28.53
C SER A 202 16.73 4.05 -29.71
N GLU A 203 17.70 4.33 -30.58
CA GLU A 203 17.51 5.32 -31.66
C GLU A 203 16.53 4.82 -32.74
N ASP A 204 16.53 3.52 -33.04
CA ASP A 204 15.66 2.95 -34.07
C ASP A 204 14.18 2.91 -33.63
N ILE A 205 13.95 2.55 -32.37
CA ILE A 205 12.61 2.54 -31.76
C ILE A 205 12.08 3.97 -31.62
N ASN A 206 12.93 4.93 -31.22
CA ASN A 206 12.53 6.33 -31.10
C ASN A 206 12.19 6.95 -32.47
N SER A 207 12.90 6.58 -33.53
CA SER A 207 12.56 6.98 -34.91
C SER A 207 11.19 6.44 -35.33
N MET A 208 10.91 5.15 -35.04
CA MET A 208 9.61 4.53 -35.33
C MET A 208 8.46 5.17 -34.53
N ILE A 209 8.68 5.47 -33.25
CA ILE A 209 7.69 6.13 -32.37
C ILE A 209 7.43 7.58 -32.81
N SER A 210 8.47 8.29 -33.29
CA SER A 210 8.34 9.67 -33.78
C SER A 210 7.48 9.73 -35.05
N ASN A 211 7.60 8.73 -35.93
CA ASN A 211 6.78 8.63 -37.16
C ASN A 211 5.31 8.26 -36.86
N LEU A 212 5.04 7.58 -35.74
CA LEU A 212 3.66 7.31 -35.28
C LEU A 212 2.94 8.57 -34.80
N TRP A 213 3.68 9.59 -34.36
CA TRP A 213 3.12 10.89 -33.96
C TRP A 213 2.73 11.79 -35.14
N ALA A 214 3.25 11.50 -36.35
CA ALA A 214 2.89 12.23 -37.58
C ALA A 214 1.53 11.81 -38.14
N VAL A 215 0.87 10.85 -37.50
CA VAL A 215 -0.37 10.25 -37.96
C VAL A 215 -1.56 11.00 -37.37
N SER A 216 -2.28 11.75 -38.21
CA SER A 216 -3.35 12.65 -37.79
C SER A 216 -4.70 11.96 -37.51
N SER A 217 -4.89 10.71 -37.94
CA SER A 217 -6.12 9.95 -37.74
C SER A 217 -5.87 8.46 -37.50
N TYR A 218 -6.84 7.76 -36.88
CA TYR A 218 -6.73 6.31 -36.67
C TYR A 218 -6.65 5.51 -37.98
N GLU A 219 -7.23 6.03 -39.06
CA GLU A 219 -7.16 5.42 -40.40
C GLU A 219 -5.73 5.47 -40.93
N ASP A 220 -5.12 6.67 -40.90
CA ASP A 220 -3.73 6.88 -41.31
C ASP A 220 -2.76 6.02 -40.47
N PHE A 221 -3.12 5.73 -39.20
CA PHE A 221 -2.34 4.87 -38.31
C PHE A 221 -2.34 3.43 -38.79
N LEU A 222 -3.52 2.89 -39.08
CA LEU A 222 -3.62 1.52 -39.58
C LEU A 222 -2.99 1.40 -40.97
N GLU A 223 -3.09 2.42 -41.82
CA GLU A 223 -2.40 2.45 -43.12
C GLU A 223 -0.88 2.50 -42.97
N HIS A 224 -0.36 3.25 -42.00
CA HIS A 224 1.06 3.23 -41.64
C HIS A 224 1.51 1.84 -41.16
N ILE A 225 0.74 1.19 -40.28
CA ILE A 225 1.05 -0.15 -39.79
C ILE A 225 0.98 -1.19 -40.92
N ASP A 226 0.01 -1.11 -41.84
CA ASP A 226 -0.05 -1.95 -43.05
C ASP A 226 1.21 -1.77 -43.90
N GLY A 227 1.66 -0.52 -44.06
CA GLY A 227 2.90 -0.17 -44.75
C GLY A 227 4.14 -0.83 -44.12
N GLN A 228 4.28 -0.75 -42.79
CA GLN A 228 5.40 -1.39 -42.08
C GLN A 228 5.34 -2.92 -42.19
N LEU A 229 4.17 -3.52 -42.01
CA LEU A 229 3.98 -4.96 -42.16
C LEU A 229 4.27 -5.43 -43.59
N ARG A 230 3.98 -4.60 -44.60
CA ARG A 230 4.33 -4.88 -45.99
C ARG A 230 5.83 -4.88 -46.24
N LEU A 231 6.59 -3.99 -45.61
CA LEU A 231 8.06 -4.00 -45.70
C LEU A 231 8.63 -5.28 -45.08
N VAL A 232 8.17 -5.63 -43.87
CA VAL A 232 8.57 -6.88 -43.20
C VAL A 232 8.22 -8.10 -44.05
N GLU A 233 7.01 -8.15 -44.62
CA GLU A 233 6.62 -9.25 -45.51
C GLU A 233 7.55 -9.38 -46.72
N LEU A 234 7.92 -8.25 -47.33
CA LEU A 234 8.82 -8.23 -48.49
C LEU A 234 10.20 -8.76 -48.12
N ASP A 235 10.73 -8.36 -46.97
CA ASP A 235 12.04 -8.80 -46.47
C ASP A 235 12.04 -10.30 -46.13
N LEU A 236 10.99 -10.80 -45.47
CA LEU A 236 10.83 -12.22 -45.20
C LEU A 236 10.67 -13.04 -46.48
N CYS A 237 9.90 -12.55 -47.47
CA CYS A 237 9.79 -13.19 -48.78
C CYS A 237 11.14 -13.22 -49.51
N ASN A 238 11.91 -12.13 -49.44
CA ASN A 238 13.25 -12.07 -50.02
C ASN A 238 14.19 -13.07 -49.35
N PHE A 239 14.15 -13.16 -48.02
CA PHE A 239 14.93 -14.14 -47.26
C PHE A 239 14.58 -15.57 -47.67
N LEU A 240 13.29 -15.92 -47.76
CA LEU A 240 12.87 -17.27 -48.17
C LEU A 240 13.26 -17.57 -49.62
N ARG A 241 13.17 -16.58 -50.51
CA ARG A 241 13.59 -16.71 -51.91
C ARG A 241 15.09 -16.92 -52.03
N LEU A 242 15.90 -16.14 -51.31
CA LEU A 242 17.36 -16.33 -51.26
C LEU A 242 17.73 -17.67 -50.63
N SER A 243 17.03 -18.06 -49.56
CA SER A 243 17.22 -19.36 -48.91
C SER A 243 16.90 -20.51 -49.87
N GLY A 244 15.86 -20.40 -50.70
CA GLY A 244 15.52 -21.38 -51.74
C GLY A 244 16.50 -21.43 -52.92
N ILE A 245 17.31 -20.39 -53.12
CA ILE A 245 18.40 -20.39 -54.12
C ILE A 245 19.68 -21.01 -53.52
N ILE A 246 19.95 -20.77 -52.23
CA ILE A 246 21.19 -21.17 -51.56
C ILE A 246 21.12 -22.60 -51.02
N LEU A 247 19.94 -23.07 -50.59
CA LEU A 247 19.74 -24.38 -49.99
C LEU A 247 19.08 -25.34 -50.99
N ASP A 248 19.56 -26.58 -51.05
CA ASP A 248 18.87 -27.66 -51.76
C ASP A 248 17.46 -27.88 -51.19
N SER A 249 16.50 -28.30 -52.02
CA SER A 249 15.09 -28.44 -51.63
C SER A 249 14.85 -29.33 -50.41
N LYS A 250 15.70 -30.34 -50.21
CA LYS A 250 15.68 -31.22 -49.03
C LYS A 250 16.23 -30.54 -47.75
N GLN A 251 17.26 -29.70 -47.90
CA GLN A 251 17.83 -28.93 -46.80
C GLN A 251 16.88 -27.80 -46.38
N GLN A 252 16.18 -27.19 -47.34
CA GLN A 252 15.21 -26.13 -47.10
C GLN A 252 14.03 -26.59 -46.23
N GLN A 253 13.50 -27.79 -46.47
CA GLN A 253 12.37 -28.36 -45.71
C GLN A 253 12.77 -28.87 -44.33
N THR A 254 14.06 -29.04 -44.06
CA THR A 254 14.57 -29.51 -42.76
C THR A 254 15.22 -28.40 -41.94
N ASN A 255 15.49 -27.24 -42.56
CA ASN A 255 16.11 -26.12 -41.89
C ASN A 255 15.08 -25.40 -41.00
N SER A 256 15.25 -25.54 -39.69
CA SER A 256 14.38 -24.92 -38.68
C SER A 256 14.28 -23.41 -38.81
N ARG A 257 15.33 -22.72 -39.28
CA ARG A 257 15.29 -21.25 -39.48
C ARG A 257 14.40 -20.86 -40.66
N VAL A 258 14.45 -21.61 -41.76
CA VAL A 258 13.61 -21.35 -42.95
C VAL A 258 12.15 -21.65 -42.62
N LEU A 259 11.88 -22.74 -41.91
CA LEU A 259 10.52 -23.08 -41.45
C LEU A 259 9.97 -22.01 -40.51
N HIS A 260 10.76 -21.55 -39.53
CA HIS A 260 10.33 -20.51 -38.60
C HIS A 260 10.05 -19.18 -39.31
N VAL A 261 10.89 -18.79 -40.28
CA VAL A 261 10.65 -17.58 -41.08
C VAL A 261 9.39 -17.72 -41.95
N SER A 262 9.08 -18.92 -42.44
CA SER A 262 7.81 -19.17 -43.16
C SER A 262 6.59 -19.01 -42.24
N GLU A 263 6.65 -19.51 -41.01
CA GLU A 263 5.58 -19.36 -40.02
C GLU A 263 5.36 -17.89 -39.61
N ILE A 264 6.46 -17.14 -39.44
CA ILE A 264 6.39 -15.69 -39.20
C ILE A 264 5.75 -14.99 -40.40
N LEU A 265 6.14 -15.35 -41.62
CA LEU A 265 5.55 -14.78 -42.84
C LEU A 265 4.03 -15.03 -42.89
N ASP A 266 3.58 -16.25 -42.63
CA ASP A 266 2.14 -16.59 -42.60
C ASP A 266 1.39 -15.78 -41.54
N SER A 267 2.02 -15.56 -40.39
CA SER A 267 1.47 -14.72 -39.31
C SER A 267 1.36 -13.25 -39.72
N VAL A 268 2.38 -12.71 -40.40
CA VAL A 268 2.40 -11.33 -40.92
C VAL A 268 1.32 -11.14 -41.99
N VAL A 269 1.22 -12.06 -42.95
CA VAL A 269 0.20 -12.04 -44.02
C VAL A 269 -1.20 -12.08 -43.43
N SER A 270 -1.44 -12.98 -42.47
CA SER A 270 -2.74 -13.12 -41.79
C SER A 270 -3.12 -11.85 -41.01
N THR A 271 -2.16 -11.28 -40.28
CA THR A 271 -2.36 -10.04 -39.52
C THR A 271 -2.71 -8.88 -40.45
N ARG A 272 -2.00 -8.76 -41.58
CA ARG A 272 -2.25 -7.74 -42.59
C ARG A 272 -3.63 -7.92 -43.26
N GLY A 273 -4.03 -9.16 -43.52
CA GLY A 273 -5.38 -9.48 -44.01
C GLY A 273 -6.48 -8.99 -43.07
N SER A 274 -6.35 -9.29 -41.77
CA SER A 274 -7.30 -8.82 -40.74
C SER A 274 -7.31 -7.29 -40.62
N LEU A 275 -6.16 -6.64 -40.77
CA LEU A 275 -6.06 -5.18 -40.73
C LEU A 275 -6.81 -4.53 -41.90
N LYS A 276 -6.62 -5.04 -43.12
CA LYS A 276 -7.34 -4.57 -44.32
C LYS A 276 -8.84 -4.79 -44.24
N GLU A 277 -9.27 -5.92 -43.70
CA GLU A 277 -10.69 -6.18 -43.47
C GLU A 277 -11.30 -5.15 -42.50
N LYS A 278 -10.62 -4.86 -41.38
CA LYS A 278 -11.07 -3.84 -40.42
C LYS A 278 -11.13 -2.44 -41.03
N LEU A 279 -10.16 -2.07 -41.87
CA LEU A 279 -10.13 -0.81 -42.62
C LEU A 279 -11.32 -0.72 -43.58
N TYR A 280 -11.56 -1.77 -44.36
CA TYR A 280 -12.67 -1.84 -45.31
C TYR A 280 -14.03 -1.68 -44.60
N TRP A 281 -14.28 -2.45 -43.53
CA TRP A 281 -15.53 -2.36 -42.77
C TRP A 281 -15.75 -0.97 -42.16
N ARG A 282 -14.69 -0.29 -41.72
CA ARG A 282 -14.79 1.08 -41.20
C ARG A 282 -15.11 2.10 -42.29
N ARG A 283 -14.44 2.03 -43.45
CA ARG A 283 -14.73 2.91 -44.59
C ARG A 283 -16.17 2.74 -45.08
N CYS A 284 -16.66 1.51 -45.23
CA CYS A 284 -18.05 1.25 -45.62
C CYS A 284 -19.06 1.78 -44.60
N ASN A 285 -18.83 1.56 -43.30
CA ASN A 285 -19.71 2.10 -42.24
C ASN A 285 -19.71 3.64 -42.19
N ALA A 286 -18.57 4.28 -42.47
CA ALA A 286 -18.49 5.74 -42.52
C ALA A 286 -19.31 6.32 -43.68
N VAL A 287 -19.23 5.71 -44.87
CA VAL A 287 -20.01 6.10 -46.05
C VAL A 287 -21.51 5.92 -45.82
N GLU A 288 -21.95 4.81 -45.20
CA GLU A 288 -23.36 4.59 -44.87
C GLU A 288 -23.92 5.63 -43.88
N ARG A 289 -23.13 6.06 -42.90
CA ARG A 289 -23.56 7.10 -41.96
C ARG A 289 -23.73 8.45 -42.63
N ILE A 290 -22.84 8.80 -43.57
CA ILE A 290 -22.92 10.06 -44.33
C ILE A 290 -24.12 10.03 -45.29
N GLY A 291 -24.35 8.91 -45.99
CA GLY A 291 -25.50 8.76 -46.89
C GLY A 291 -26.86 8.89 -46.20
N ARG A 292 -26.97 8.44 -44.94
CA ARG A 292 -28.19 8.63 -44.14
C ARG A 292 -28.37 10.06 -43.61
N GLN A 293 -27.31 10.83 -43.44
CA GLN A 293 -27.41 12.24 -43.01
C GLN A 293 -27.73 13.21 -44.16
N VAL A 294 -27.43 12.86 -45.41
CA VAL A 294 -27.71 13.69 -46.60
C VAL A 294 -29.12 13.43 -47.18
N SER A 295 -29.80 12.37 -46.73
CA SER A 295 -31.17 12.00 -47.17
C SER A 295 -32.29 12.48 -46.24
N LEU A 296 -31.99 13.35 -45.27
CA LEU A 296 -32.92 14.05 -44.38
C LEU A 296 -32.88 15.54 -44.68
#